data_AF-A0AAV2SB36-F1
#
_entry.id   AF-A0AAV2SB36-F1
#
_cell.length_a   1.000
_cell.length_b   1.000
_cell.length_c   1.000
_cell.angle_alpha   90.00
_cell.angle_beta   90.00
_cell.angle_gamma   90.00
#
_symmetry.space_group_name_H-M   'P 1'
#
loop_
_entity.id
_entity.type
_entity.pdbx_description
1 polymer ?
#
loop_
_entity_poly.entity_id
_entity_poly.type
_entity_poly.pdbx_seq_one_letter_code
_entity_poly.pdbx_strand_id
1 'polypeptide(L)'
;NCVTVLNIETGHISGVAYGGILVHGVEQYGRRYFRSDASLQTAMQSMLIAAGIKVYLLSHLQQTTNRSSTDILKACGVVKGDWDIVKYLSSLIEIGVKDMESRKAP
;
A
#
# COMPACT_ATOMS: atom_id res chain seq x y z
N ASN A 1 -6.05 9.24 -15.51
CA ASN A 1 -7.15 9.40 -14.54
C ASN A 1 -7.95 8.12 -14.44
N CYS A 2 -7.67 7.29 -13.44
CA CYS A 2 -8.53 6.16 -13.07
C CYS A 2 -9.41 6.63 -11.91
N VAL A 3 -10.69 6.93 -12.20
CA VAL A 3 -11.68 7.30 -11.18
C VAL A 3 -12.47 6.04 -10.85
N THR A 4 -12.48 5.65 -9.58
CA THR A 4 -13.33 4.57 -9.08
C THR A 4 -14.69 5.16 -8.71
N VAL A 5 -15.78 4.61 -9.23
CA VAL A 5 -17.14 5.07 -8.92
C VAL A 5 -17.76 4.12 -7.89
N LEU A 6 -18.11 4.67 -6.71
CA LEU A 6 -18.91 3.99 -5.70
C LEU A 6 -20.37 4.39 -5.90
N ASN A 7 -21.21 3.43 -6.28
CA ASN A 7 -22.65 3.60 -6.21
C ASN A 7 -23.11 3.22 -4.79
N ILE A 8 -23.54 4.21 -4.02
CA ILE A 8 -23.96 4.03 -2.62
C ILE A 8 -25.26 3.22 -2.52
N GLU A 9 -26.16 3.37 -3.49
CA GLU A 9 -27.45 2.69 -3.50
C GLU A 9 -27.31 1.18 -3.76
N THR A 10 -26.35 0.80 -4.60
CA THR A 10 -26.11 -0.60 -4.96
C THR A 10 -24.92 -1.23 -4.23
N GLY A 11 -24.15 -0.44 -3.48
CA GLY A 11 -22.87 -0.87 -2.91
C GLY A 11 -21.83 -1.28 -3.95
N HIS A 12 -22.06 -0.97 -5.24
CA HIS A 12 -21.22 -1.42 -6.34
C HIS A 12 -20.03 -0.47 -6.52
N ILE A 13 -18.83 -1.03 -6.61
CA ILE A 13 -17.60 -0.32 -6.93
C ILE A 13 -17.22 -0.67 -8.37
N SER A 14 -17.48 0.24 -9.30
CA SER A 14 -17.11 0.05 -10.71
C SER A 14 -15.63 0.32 -10.90
N GLY A 15 -14.91 -0.63 -11.51
CA GLY A 15 -13.56 -0.42 -12.04
C GLY A 15 -12.39 -0.99 -11.26
N VAL A 16 -12.60 -1.78 -10.18
CA VAL A 16 -11.48 -2.33 -9.39
C VAL A 16 -11.75 -3.77 -8.95
N ALA A 17 -11.12 -4.74 -9.61
CA ALA A 17 -10.92 -6.07 -9.04
C ALA A 17 -9.59 -6.07 -8.26
N TYR A 18 -9.66 -5.78 -6.96
CA TYR A 18 -8.47 -5.84 -6.10
C TYR A 18 -8.26 -7.29 -5.62
N GLY A 19 -7.22 -7.96 -6.13
CA GLY A 19 -6.88 -9.34 -5.77
C GLY A 19 -5.79 -9.45 -4.69
N GLY A 20 -5.55 -8.39 -3.93
CA GLY A 20 -4.50 -8.31 -2.92
C GLY A 20 -4.98 -8.66 -1.51
N ILE A 21 -4.06 -8.80 -0.55
CA ILE A 21 -4.41 -9.20 0.82
C ILE A 21 -4.75 -8.02 1.73
N LEU A 22 -4.39 -6.79 1.36
CA LEU A 22 -4.62 -5.62 2.23
C LEU A 22 -6.11 -5.37 2.45
N VAL A 23 -6.92 -5.30 1.38
CA VAL A 23 -8.37 -5.08 1.49
C VAL A 23 -9.04 -6.23 2.23
N HIS A 24 -8.67 -7.48 1.92
CA HIS A 24 -9.20 -8.65 2.63
C HIS A 24 -8.83 -8.66 4.12
N GLY A 25 -7.62 -8.26 4.48
CA GLY A 25 -7.19 -8.13 5.87
C GLY A 25 -7.99 -7.07 6.61
N VAL A 26 -8.24 -5.91 5.97
CA VAL A 26 -9.08 -4.85 6.53
C VAL A 26 -10.50 -5.35 6.76
N GLU A 27 -11.09 -6.05 5.79
CA GLU A 27 -12.43 -6.63 5.92
C GLU A 27 -12.50 -7.66 7.06
N GLN A 28 -11.52 -8.55 7.15
CA GLN A 28 -11.45 -9.57 8.20
C GLN A 28 -11.33 -8.95 9.59
N TYR A 29 -10.47 -7.95 9.76
CA TYR A 29 -10.34 -7.24 11.03
C TYR A 29 -11.56 -6.38 11.35
N GLY A 30 -12.16 -5.75 10.34
CA GLY A 30 -13.42 -5.03 10.48
C GLY A 30 -14.51 -5.94 11.03
N ARG A 31 -14.66 -7.15 10.50
CA ARG A 31 -15.61 -8.15 11.02
C ARG A 31 -15.26 -8.64 12.42
N ARG A 32 -13.97 -8.89 12.69
CA ARG A 32 -13.51 -9.46 13.98
C ARG A 32 -13.56 -8.46 15.13
N TYR A 33 -13.23 -7.19 14.88
CA TYR A 33 -13.10 -6.14 15.88
C TYR A 33 -14.18 -5.07 15.77
N PHE A 34 -15.27 -5.32 15.03
CA PHE A 34 -16.38 -4.37 14.81
C PHE A 34 -16.93 -3.72 16.10
N ARG A 35 -16.80 -4.41 17.24
CA ARG A 35 -17.31 -3.95 18.54
C ARG A 35 -16.26 -3.23 19.40
N SER A 36 -15.02 -3.08 18.94
CA SER A 36 -13.93 -2.47 19.70
C SER A 36 -13.06 -1.59 18.80
N ASP A 37 -13.30 -0.28 18.86
CA ASP A 37 -12.58 0.71 18.07
C ASP A 37 -11.07 0.67 18.34
N ALA A 38 -10.66 0.52 19.60
CA ALA A 38 -9.25 0.44 19.97
C ALA A 38 -8.56 -0.79 19.33
N SER A 39 -9.20 -1.97 19.40
CA SER A 39 -8.64 -3.20 18.83
C SER A 39 -8.57 -3.13 17.30
N LEU A 40 -9.61 -2.57 16.67
CA LEU A 40 -9.64 -2.33 15.23
C LEU A 40 -8.53 -1.35 14.83
N GLN A 41 -8.38 -0.25 15.55
CA GLN A 41 -7.35 0.76 15.28
C GLN A 41 -5.95 0.16 15.39
N THR A 42 -5.65 -0.62 16.45
CA THR A 42 -4.35 -1.29 16.59
C THR A 42 -4.11 -2.27 15.44
N ALA A 43 -5.12 -3.07 15.05
CA ALA A 43 -5.00 -3.98 13.92
C ALA A 43 -4.72 -3.21 12.60
N MET A 44 -5.45 -2.13 12.34
CA MET A 44 -5.25 -1.28 11.16
C MET A 44 -3.85 -0.65 11.14
N GLN A 45 -3.39 -0.12 12.27
CA GLN A 45 -2.03 0.44 12.39
C GLN A 45 -0.96 -0.60 12.11
N SER A 46 -1.11 -1.83 12.63
CA SER A 46 -0.16 -2.90 12.37
C SER A 46 -0.06 -3.26 10.88
N MET A 47 -1.19 -3.27 10.16
CA MET A 47 -1.22 -3.49 8.71
C MET A 47 -0.54 -2.37 7.95
N LEU A 48 -0.80 -1.12 8.32
CA LEU A 48 -0.17 0.05 7.70
C LEU A 48 1.35 0.04 7.90
N ILE A 49 1.83 -0.31 9.10
CA ILE A 49 3.26 -0.44 9.39
C ILE A 49 3.88 -1.54 8.52
N ALA A 50 3.26 -2.72 8.45
CA ALA A 50 3.76 -3.83 7.64
C ALA A 50 3.81 -3.48 6.14
N ALA A 51 2.79 -2.79 5.62
CA ALA A 51 2.79 -2.29 4.26
C ALA A 51 3.87 -1.21 4.04
N GLY A 52 4.03 -0.28 5.00
CA GLY A 52 5.05 0.76 4.96
C GLY A 52 6.47 0.21 4.91
N ILE A 53 6.77 -0.84 5.68
CA ILE A 53 8.08 -1.52 5.65
C ILE A 53 8.35 -2.09 4.25
N LYS A 54 7.36 -2.74 3.62
CA LYS A 54 7.49 -3.30 2.26
C LYS A 54 7.73 -2.21 1.22
N VAL A 55 7.05 -1.08 1.33
CA VAL A 55 7.24 0.10 0.46
C VAL A 55 8.64 0.66 0.63
N TYR A 56 9.10 0.85 1.87
CA TYR A 56 10.45 1.32 2.16
C TYR A 56 11.51 0.37 1.58
N LEU A 57 11.36 -0.94 1.81
CA LEU A 57 12.29 -1.94 1.30
C LEU A 57 12.36 -1.92 -0.23
N LEU A 58 11.22 -1.76 -0.91
CA LEU A 58 11.20 -1.63 -2.37
C LEU A 58 12.01 -0.40 -2.81
N SER A 59 11.71 0.78 -2.27
CA SER A 59 12.40 2.03 -2.63
C SER A 59 13.91 1.93 -2.37
N HIS A 60 14.30 1.41 -1.20
CA HIS A 60 15.70 1.27 -0.81
C HIS A 60 16.45 0.26 -1.70
N LEU A 61 15.86 -0.90 -1.97
CA LEU A 61 16.49 -1.96 -2.76
C LEU A 61 16.58 -1.61 -4.25
N GLN A 62 15.67 -0.78 -4.77
CA GLN A 62 15.77 -0.26 -6.14
C GLN A 62 16.95 0.70 -6.32
N GLN A 63 17.36 1.42 -5.27
CA GLN A 63 18.50 2.33 -5.31
C GLN A 63 19.84 1.62 -5.05
N THR A 64 19.80 0.50 -4.32
CA THR A 64 21.02 -0.21 -3.88
C THR A 64 21.33 -1.47 -4.69
N THR A 65 20.40 -1.93 -5.54
CA THR A 65 20.57 -3.16 -6.33
C THR A 65 20.15 -2.96 -7.79
N ASN A 66 20.71 -3.78 -8.68
CA ASN A 66 20.31 -3.84 -10.10
C ASN A 66 19.13 -4.80 -10.35
N ARG A 67 18.40 -5.20 -9.31
CA ARG A 67 17.30 -6.17 -9.42
C ARG A 67 16.03 -5.49 -9.94
N SER A 68 15.21 -6.26 -10.65
CA SER A 68 13.91 -5.76 -11.09
C SER A 68 12.99 -5.52 -9.89
N SER A 69 12.09 -4.54 -9.99
CA SER A 69 11.09 -4.26 -8.94
C SER A 69 10.24 -5.49 -8.62
N THR A 70 9.96 -6.33 -9.62
CA THR A 70 9.20 -7.57 -9.45
C THR A 70 9.95 -8.62 -8.64
N ASP A 71 11.27 -8.72 -8.77
CA ASP A 71 12.08 -9.67 -8.00
C ASP A 71 12.20 -9.21 -6.54
N ILE A 72 12.37 -7.91 -6.34
CA ILE A 72 12.39 -7.29 -5.01
C ILE A 72 11.06 -7.53 -4.29
N LEU A 73 9.92 -7.28 -4.95
CA LEU A 73 8.59 -7.50 -4.38
C LEU A 73 8.36 -8.96 -3.97
N LYS A 74 8.82 -9.93 -4.78
CA LYS A 74 8.76 -11.35 -4.42
C LYS A 74 9.63 -11.64 -3.19
N ALA A 75 10.87 -11.14 -3.18
CA ALA A 75 11.80 -11.35 -2.07
C ALA A 75 11.28 -10.72 -0.75
N CYS A 76 10.57 -9.59 -0.82
CA CYS A 76 9.93 -8.94 0.31
C CYS A 76 8.59 -9.58 0.72
N GLY A 77 8.19 -10.71 0.12
CA GLY A 77 6.94 -11.41 0.45
C GLY A 77 5.68 -10.59 0.12
N VAL A 78 5.73 -9.76 -0.91
CA VAL A 78 4.56 -9.03 -1.40
C VAL A 78 3.78 -9.92 -2.36
N VAL A 79 2.52 -10.20 -2.03
CA VAL A 79 1.64 -10.97 -2.91
C VAL A 79 1.36 -10.19 -4.19
N LYS A 80 1.16 -10.89 -5.31
CA LYS A 80 1.01 -10.28 -6.63
C LYS A 80 -0.09 -9.22 -6.69
N GLY A 81 -1.22 -9.43 -6.01
CA GLY A 81 -2.33 -8.49 -5.97
C GLY A 81 -2.04 -7.17 -5.25
N ASP A 82 -0.98 -7.10 -4.43
CA ASP A 82 -0.56 -5.88 -3.73
C ASP A 82 0.58 -5.16 -4.47
N TRP A 83 1.09 -5.69 -5.60
CA TRP A 83 2.29 -5.12 -6.24
C TRP A 83 2.08 -3.68 -6.71
N ASP A 84 0.94 -3.40 -7.33
CA ASP A 84 0.69 -2.08 -7.92
C ASP A 84 0.52 -1.00 -6.85
N ILE A 85 -0.14 -1.32 -5.73
CA ILE A 85 -0.27 -0.39 -4.62
C ILE A 85 1.08 -0.14 -3.93
N VAL A 86 1.91 -1.17 -3.75
CA VAL A 86 3.26 -1.01 -3.16
C VAL A 86 4.16 -0.19 -4.06
N LYS A 87 4.14 -0.43 -5.38
CA LYS A 87 4.88 0.38 -6.37
C LYS A 87 4.41 1.83 -6.38
N TYR A 88 3.10 2.03 -6.37
CA TYR A 88 2.52 3.37 -6.32
C TYR A 88 2.98 4.13 -5.08
N LEU A 89 2.83 3.55 -3.89
CA LEU A 89 3.29 4.19 -2.64
C LEU A 89 4.80 4.45 -2.64
N SER A 90 5.61 3.54 -3.20
CA SER A 90 7.06 3.74 -3.35
C SER A 90 7.39 4.97 -4.20
N SER A 91 6.68 5.15 -5.33
CA SER A 91 6.86 6.33 -6.19
C SER A 91 6.49 7.64 -5.49
N LEU A 92 5.48 7.63 -4.61
CA LEU A 92 5.12 8.81 -3.83
C LEU A 92 6.20 9.22 -2.83
N ILE A 93 6.87 8.23 -2.19
CA ILE A 93 8.00 8.50 -1.31
C ILE A 93 9.14 9.15 -2.11
N GLU A 94 9.47 8.62 -3.29
CA GLU A 94 10.51 9.19 -4.14
C GLU A 94 10.21 10.63 -4.57
N ILE A 95 8.95 10.92 -4.92
CA ILE A 95 8.51 12.29 -5.23
C ILE A 95 8.67 13.19 -4.01
N GLY A 96 8.23 12.72 -2.84
CA GLY A 96 8.34 13.48 -1.59
C GLY A 96 9.79 13.77 -1.20
N VAL A 97 10.68 12.79 -1.33
CA VAL A 97 12.12 12.97 -1.05
C VAL A 97 12.73 13.99 -2.00
N LYS A 98 12.45 13.89 -3.31
CA LYS A 98 12.94 14.85 -4.32
C LYS A 98 12.45 16.27 -4.07
N ASP A 99 11.19 16.43 -3.65
CA ASP A 99 10.63 17.75 -3.30
C ASP A 99 11.25 18.32 -2.01
N MET A 100 11.60 17.47 -1.04
CA MET A 100 12.32 17.92 0.15
C MET A 100 13.76 18.34 -0.15
N GLU A 101 14.42 17.70 -1.11
CA GLU A 101 15.77 18.04 -1.55
C GLU A 101 15.79 19.34 -2.39
N SER A 102 14.80 19.55 -3.26
CA SER A 102 14.70 20.77 -4.08
C SER A 102 14.48 22.03 -3.23
N ARG A 103 13.73 21.93 -2.13
CA ARG A 103 13.50 23.03 -1.16
C ARG A 103 14.72 23.35 -0.29
N LYS A 104 15.76 22.52 -0.30
CA LYS A 104 17.02 22.74 0.43
C LYS A 104 18.12 23.34 -0.44
N ALA A 105 17.91 23.47 -1.75
CA ALA A 105 18.85 24.15 -2.64
C ALA A 105 18.74 25.68 -2.45
N PRO A 106 19.88 26.40 -2.34
CA PRO A 106 19.92 27.85 -2.09
C PRO A 106 19.40 28.69 -3.26
#